data_AF-A0AAU8DHE8-F1
#
_entry.id   AF-A0AAU8DHE8-F1
#
_cell.length_a   1.000
_cell.length_b   1.000
_cell.length_c   1.000
_cell.angle_alpha   90.00
_cell.angle_beta   90.00
_cell.angle_gamma   90.00
#
_symmetry.space_group_name_H-M   'P 1'
#
loop_
_entity.id
_entity.type
_entity.pdbx_description
1 polymer ?
#
loop_
_entity_poly.entity_id
_entity_poly.type
_entity_poly.pdbx_seq_one_letter_code
_entity_poly.pdbx_strand_id
1 'polypeptide(L)'
;MTVLQVGKWGNSSGIRLSKAVLDELGIKQGDSVQLTVKDGKAIIEPAKPKKITLEWIISEMDRLGPENEPELVDWGPDRPGERIDDEYSRGEITLDDIFKRR
;
A
#
# COMPACT_ATOMS: atom_id res chain seq x y z
N MET A 1 -16.22 -33.64 3.63
CA MET A 1 -15.99 -33.50 2.17
C MET A 1 -17.10 -32.61 1.62
N THR A 2 -16.74 -31.47 1.04
CA THR A 2 -17.71 -30.49 0.53
C THR A 2 -17.52 -30.34 -0.97
N VAL A 3 -18.62 -30.34 -1.72
CA VAL A 3 -18.58 -30.05 -3.16
C VAL A 3 -18.82 -28.56 -3.36
N LEU A 4 -17.88 -27.89 -4.03
CA LEU A 4 -17.99 -26.47 -4.37
C LEU A 4 -18.19 -26.33 -5.88
N GLN A 5 -18.92 -25.29 -6.28
CA GLN A 5 -19.13 -24.94 -7.68
C GLN A 5 -18.17 -23.83 -8.09
N VAL A 6 -17.65 -23.93 -9.32
CA VAL A 6 -16.85 -22.88 -9.94
C VAL A 6 -17.81 -21.85 -10.53
N GLY A 7 -17.69 -20.60 -10.10
CA GLY A 7 -18.48 -19.47 -10.59
C GLY A 7 -17.66 -18.52 -11.45
N LYS A 8 -18.33 -17.65 -12.20
CA LYS A 8 -17.71 -16.55 -12.95
C LYS A 8 -17.54 -15.32 -12.06
N TRP A 9 -16.33 -14.78 -11.99
CA TRP A 9 -15.99 -13.50 -11.36
C TRP A 9 -15.29 -12.62 -12.39
N GLY A 10 -16.03 -11.68 -12.99
CA GLY A 10 -15.52 -10.87 -14.10
C GLY A 10 -15.08 -11.75 -15.28
N ASN A 11 -13.82 -11.62 -15.69
CA ASN A 11 -13.20 -12.41 -16.76
C ASN A 11 -12.58 -13.73 -16.27
N SER A 12 -12.71 -14.05 -14.98
CA SER A 12 -12.07 -15.21 -14.36
C SER A 12 -13.09 -16.16 -13.73
N SER A 13 -12.60 -17.35 -13.38
CA SER A 13 -13.34 -18.34 -12.60
C SER A 13 -12.92 -18.29 -11.14
N GLY A 14 -13.85 -18.54 -10.22
CA GLY A 14 -13.58 -18.53 -8.78
C GLY A 14 -14.40 -19.56 -8.02
N ILE A 15 -13.90 -19.94 -6.84
CA ILE A 15 -14.63 -20.78 -5.88
C ILE A 15 -14.97 -19.93 -4.66
N ARG A 16 -16.15 -20.15 -4.08
CA ARG A 16 -16.55 -19.50 -2.82
C ARG A 16 -16.13 -20.38 -1.65
N LEU A 17 -15.22 -19.89 -0.83
CA LEU A 17 -14.85 -20.51 0.45
C LEU A 17 -15.76 -19.95 1.55
N SER A 18 -16.23 -20.81 2.44
CA SER A 18 -17.01 -20.37 3.61
C SER A 18 -16.08 -19.67 4.61
N LYS A 19 -16.67 -18.85 5.50
CA LYS A 19 -15.94 -18.23 6.61
C LYS A 19 -15.19 -19.27 7.46
N ALA A 20 -15.80 -20.41 7.72
CA ALA A 20 -15.18 -21.49 8.50
C ALA A 20 -13.88 -22.01 7.86
N VAL A 21 -13.86 -22.19 6.54
CA VAL A 21 -12.65 -22.63 5.81
C VAL A 21 -11.56 -21.55 5.85
N LEU A 22 -11.94 -20.27 5.70
CA LEU A 22 -11.00 -19.15 5.81
C LEU A 22 -10.38 -19.06 7.21
N ASP A 23 -11.22 -19.18 8.25
CA ASP A 23 -10.78 -19.14 9.65
C ASP A 23 -9.83 -20.32 9.97
N GLU A 24 -10.11 -21.52 9.46
CA GLU A 24 -9.24 -22.71 9.61
C GLU A 24 -7.89 -22.55 8.90
N LEU A 25 -7.87 -21.90 7.73
CA LEU A 25 -6.63 -21.58 7.02
C LEU A 25 -5.90 -20.34 7.57
N GLY A 26 -6.52 -19.60 8.50
CA GLY A 26 -5.97 -18.35 9.03
C GLY A 26 -5.92 -17.22 8.00
N ILE A 27 -6.80 -17.23 6.99
CA ILE A 27 -6.84 -16.28 5.87
C ILE A 27 -7.96 -15.27 6.10
N LYS A 28 -7.69 -13.99 5.87
CA LYS A 28 -8.68 -12.91 5.88
C LYS A 28 -8.98 -12.42 4.46
N GLN A 29 -10.12 -11.75 4.30
CA GLN A 29 -10.44 -11.09 3.04
C GLN A 29 -9.38 -10.03 2.71
N GLY A 30 -8.81 -10.09 1.52
CA GLY A 30 -7.72 -9.22 1.07
C GLY A 30 -6.33 -9.83 1.21
N ASP A 31 -6.18 -10.93 1.96
CA ASP A 31 -4.90 -11.63 2.05
C ASP A 31 -4.55 -12.29 0.71
N SER A 32 -3.25 -12.35 0.43
CA SER A 32 -2.72 -13.12 -0.69
C SER A 32 -2.61 -14.61 -0.34
N VAL A 33 -2.82 -15.47 -1.34
CA VAL A 33 -2.66 -16.92 -1.23
C VAL A 33 -1.76 -17.42 -2.35
N GLN A 34 -1.03 -18.51 -2.11
CA GLN A 34 -0.33 -19.24 -3.15
C GLN A 34 -1.20 -20.39 -3.64
N LEU A 35 -1.28 -20.56 -4.97
CA LEU A 35 -1.96 -21.68 -5.61
C LEU A 35 -0.93 -22.48 -6.39
N THR A 36 -0.74 -23.73 -6.01
CA THR A 36 0.15 -24.68 -6.69
C THR A 36 -0.68 -25.83 -7.25
N VAL A 37 -0.41 -26.23 -8.49
CA VAL A 37 -1.04 -27.42 -9.09
C VAL A 37 -0.04 -28.57 -9.06
N LYS A 38 -0.37 -29.64 -8.35
CA LYS A 38 0.44 -30.85 -8.24
C LYS A 38 -0.44 -32.08 -8.33
N ASP A 39 -0.07 -33.04 -9.18
CA ASP A 39 -0.78 -34.31 -9.35
C ASP A 39 -2.29 -34.14 -9.62
N GLY A 40 -2.65 -33.15 -10.44
CA GLY A 40 -4.03 -32.82 -10.77
C GLY A 40 -4.83 -32.15 -9.64
N LYS A 41 -4.19 -31.79 -8.54
CA LYS A 41 -4.81 -31.13 -7.38
C LYS A 41 -4.34 -29.68 -7.29
N ALA A 42 -5.27 -28.77 -7.04
CA ALA A 42 -4.95 -27.40 -6.62
C ALA A 42 -4.74 -27.39 -5.11
N ILE A 43 -3.56 -26.94 -4.67
CA ILE A 43 -3.20 -26.73 -3.27
C ILE A 43 -3.19 -25.22 -3.04
N ILE A 44 -3.98 -24.76 -2.08
CA ILE A 44 -4.09 -23.35 -1.70
C ILE A 44 -3.53 -23.20 -0.30
N GLU A 45 -2.57 -22.29 -0.13
CA GLU A 45 -1.93 -22.00 1.15
C GLU A 45 -1.82 -20.47 1.36
N PRO A 46 -1.83 -19.99 2.62
CA PRO A 46 -1.61 -18.58 2.90
C PRO A 46 -0.28 -18.13 2.30
N ALA A 47 -0.28 -17.02 1.53
CA ALA A 47 0.98 -16.48 1.03
C ALA A 47 1.74 -15.90 2.21
N LYS A 48 2.87 -16.53 2.57
CA LYS A 48 3.80 -15.92 3.49
C LYS A 48 4.38 -14.69 2.80
N PRO A 49 4.29 -13.48 3.38
CA PRO A 49 4.97 -12.34 2.81
C PRO A 49 6.45 -12.71 2.71
N LYS A 50 7.05 -12.46 1.54
CA LYS A 50 8.51 -12.50 1.46
C LYS A 50 9.01 -11.53 2.50
N LYS A 51 9.80 -12.01 3.47
CA LYS A 51 10.48 -11.10 4.39
C LYS A 51 11.35 -10.21 3.51
N ILE A 52 11.00 -8.93 3.43
CA ILE A 52 11.87 -7.92 2.88
C ILE A 52 13.02 -7.81 3.87
N THR A 53 14.16 -8.40 3.51
CA THR A 53 15.38 -8.31 4.31
C THR A 53 16.26 -7.18 3.77
N LEU A 54 17.21 -6.72 4.57
CA LEU A 54 18.18 -5.73 4.11
C LEU A 54 18.97 -6.25 2.90
N GLU A 55 19.33 -7.53 2.92
CA GLU A 55 20.02 -8.19 1.80
C GLU A 55 19.17 -8.18 0.53
N TRP A 56 17.86 -8.42 0.65
CA TRP A 56 16.96 -8.35 -0.49
C TRP A 56 16.86 -6.91 -1.04
N ILE A 57 16.73 -5.91 -0.17
CA ILE A 57 16.69 -4.49 -0.58
C ILE A 57 17.97 -4.10 -1.31
N ILE A 58 19.14 -4.42 -0.75
CA ILE A 58 20.44 -4.12 -1.38
C ILE A 58 20.53 -4.82 -2.75
N SER A 59 20.12 -6.09 -2.85
CA SER A 59 20.12 -6.81 -4.13
C SER A 59 19.20 -6.18 -5.18
N GLU A 60 18.07 -5.59 -4.77
CA GLU A 60 17.18 -4.87 -5.68
C GLU A 60 17.77 -3.53 -6.11
N MET A 61 18.47 -2.81 -5.21
CA MET A 61 19.22 -1.59 -5.55
C MET A 61 20.32 -1.91 -6.59
N ASP A 62 21.10 -2.97 -6.36
CA ASP A 62 22.13 -3.43 -7.30
C ASP A 62 21.54 -3.83 -8.66
N ARG A 63 20.36 -4.48 -8.66
CA ARG A 63 19.65 -4.88 -9.90
C ARG A 63 19.15 -3.68 -10.69
N LEU A 64 18.61 -2.66 -10.01
CA LEU A 64 18.08 -1.46 -10.63
C LEU A 64 19.20 -0.55 -11.14
N GLY A 65 20.36 -0.56 -10.51
CA GLY A 65 21.50 0.25 -10.93
C GLY A 65 21.36 1.73 -10.56
N PRO A 66 22.48 2.48 -10.63
CA PRO A 66 22.54 3.89 -10.21
C PRO A 66 21.65 4.82 -11.04
N GLU A 67 21.27 4.44 -12.26
CA GLU A 67 20.37 5.21 -13.11
C GLU A 67 18.94 5.33 -12.56
N ASN A 68 18.57 4.46 -11.61
CA ASN A 68 17.28 4.48 -10.92
C ASN A 68 17.38 5.10 -9.51
N GLU A 69 18.51 5.72 -9.15
CA GLU A 69 18.64 6.42 -7.88
C GLU A 69 17.70 7.63 -7.85
N PRO A 70 16.82 7.74 -6.83
CA PRO A 70 15.93 8.88 -6.72
C PRO A 70 16.72 10.14 -6.38
N GLU A 71 16.32 11.28 -6.93
CA GLU A 71 16.91 12.56 -6.57
C GLU A 71 16.70 12.87 -5.09
N LEU A 72 17.69 13.51 -4.48
CA LEU A 72 17.54 14.04 -3.13
C LEU A 72 16.50 15.15 -3.14
N VAL A 73 15.40 14.93 -2.43
CA VAL A 73 14.35 15.93 -2.26
C VAL A 73 14.80 16.98 -1.25
N ASP A 74 14.94 18.22 -1.70
CA ASP A 74 15.07 19.38 -0.82
C ASP A 74 13.69 19.72 -0.24
N TRP A 75 13.49 19.39 1.04
CA TRP A 75 12.26 19.70 1.77
C TRP A 75 12.15 21.18 2.17
N GLY A 76 13.15 21.99 1.83
CA GLY A 76 13.25 23.39 2.19
C GLY A 76 13.79 23.61 3.60
N PRO A 77 13.95 24.87 4.01
CA PRO A 77 14.42 25.22 5.35
C PRO A 77 13.37 24.83 6.41
N ASP A 78 13.85 24.54 7.63
CA ASP A 78 12.98 24.32 8.79
C ASP A 78 11.98 25.49 8.94
N ARG A 79 10.68 25.17 8.81
CA ARG A 79 9.59 26.12 9.02
C ARG A 79 8.81 25.71 10.28
N PRO A 80 8.53 26.64 11.21
CA PRO A 80 7.60 26.37 12.29
C PRO A 80 6.23 26.01 11.71
N GLY A 81 5.58 24.97 12.25
CA GLY A 81 4.27 24.49 11.78
C GLY A 81 3.10 25.46 11.97
N GLU A 82 3.35 26.64 12.53
CA GLU A 82 2.37 27.69 12.83
C GLU A 82 2.36 28.83 11.80
N ARG A 83 3.21 28.80 10.77
CA ARG A 83 3.21 29.85 9.74
C ARG A 83 1.97 29.69 8.86
N ILE A 84 0.97 30.53 9.09
CA ILE A 84 -0.17 30.74 8.19
C ILE A 84 0.35 31.55 6.98
N ASP A 85 0.12 31.08 5.75
CA ASP A 85 0.41 31.87 4.55
C ASP A 85 -0.85 32.62 4.11
N ASP A 86 -1.08 33.75 4.76
CA ASP A 86 -2.18 34.67 4.46
C ASP A 86 -1.67 36.05 4.02
N GLU A 87 -2.60 36.90 3.56
CA GLU A 87 -2.31 38.26 3.11
C GLU A 87 -1.56 39.08 4.19
N TYR A 88 -1.81 38.79 5.48
CA TYR A 88 -1.13 39.44 6.60
C TYR A 88 0.32 38.98 6.72
N SER A 89 0.56 37.67 6.63
CA SER A 89 1.90 37.07 6.73
C SER A 89 2.79 37.41 5.54
N ARG A 90 2.19 37.76 4.39
CA ARG A 90 2.89 38.30 3.21
C ARG A 90 3.09 39.82 3.25
N GLY A 91 2.52 40.52 4.23
CA GLY A 91 2.58 41.99 4.34
C GLY A 91 1.72 42.73 3.31
N GLU A 92 0.77 42.04 2.68
CA GLU A 92 -0.18 42.61 1.71
C GLU A 92 -1.30 43.39 2.43
N ILE A 93 -1.62 43.01 3.66
CA ILE A 93 -2.53 43.73 4.55
C ILE A 93 -1.89 43.93 5.93
N THR A 94 -2.32 44.99 6.61
CA THR A 94 -1.90 45.29 7.98
C THR A 94 -2.92 44.83 9.01
N LEU A 95 -2.54 44.81 10.29
CA LEU A 95 -3.48 44.61 11.41
C LEU A 95 -4.64 45.61 11.37
N ASP A 96 -4.35 46.87 11.01
CA ASP A 96 -5.36 47.92 10.91
C ASP A 96 -6.40 47.61 9.82
N ASP A 97 -5.98 47.02 8.70
CA ASP A 97 -6.89 46.62 7.62
C ASP A 97 -7.82 45.49 8.04
N ILE A 98 -7.33 44.56 8.89
CA ILE A 98 -8.12 43.47 9.46
C ILE A 98 -9.16 44.03 10.44
N PHE A 99 -8.77 44.94 11.34
CA PHE A 99 -9.67 45.50 12.35
C PHE A 99 -10.74 46.44 11.74
N LYS A 100 -10.45 47.10 10.61
CA LYS A 100 -11.41 47.96 9.91
C LYS A 100 -12.50 47.21 9.15
N ARG A 101 -12.31 45.91 8.87
CA ARG A 101 -13.27 45.06 8.14
C ARG A 101 -14.33 44.41 9.05
N ARG A 102 -14.32 44.71 10.35
CA ARG A 102 -15.24 44.15 11.35
C ARG A 102 -16.20 45.22 11.86
#